data_AF-A0A1M5VH87-F1
#
_entry.id   AF-A0A1M5VH87-F1
#
_cell.length_a   1.000
_cell.length_b   1.000
_cell.length_c   1.000
_cell.angle_alpha   90.00
_cell.angle_beta   90.00
_cell.angle_gamma   90.00
#
_symmetry.space_group_name_H-M   'P 1'
#
loop_
_entity.id
_entity.type
_entity.pdbx_description
1 polymer ?
#
loop_
_entity_poly.entity_id
_entity_poly.type
_entity_poly.pdbx_seq_one_letter_code
_entity_poly.pdbx_strand_id
1 'polypeptide(L)' 'MLKFVKNYMTSIEGIEIYPMISLSIFFVFFALLFFWVIKAKKEYIEKVSNLPFE' A
#
# COMPACT_ATOMS: atom_id res chain seq x y z
N MET A 1 29.75 7.76 7.19
CA MET A 1 28.63 7.99 8.13
C MET A 1 27.64 6.81 8.19
N LEU A 2 27.20 6.24 7.06
CA LEU A 2 26.30 5.05 7.03
C LEU A 2 26.83 3.79 7.75
N LYS A 3 28.15 3.62 7.88
CA LYS A 3 28.77 2.46 8.54
C LYS A 3 28.42 2.35 10.04
N PHE A 4 28.27 3.47 10.75
CA PHE A 4 27.96 3.47 12.19
C PHE A 4 26.53 3.04 12.47
N VAL A 5 25.57 3.51 11.66
CA VAL A 5 24.15 3.12 11.78
C VAL A 5 23.96 1.66 11.41
N LYS A 6 24.61 1.19 10.33
CA LYS A 6 24.48 -0.21 9.89
C LYS A 6 24.96 -1.20 10.96
N ASN A 7 26.09 -0.92 11.62
CA ASN A 7 26.60 -1.78 12.69
C ASN A 7 25.63 -1.87 13.88
N TYR A 8 25.03 -0.74 14.27
CA TYR A 8 24.00 -0.69 15.32
C TYR A 8 22.72 -1.43 14.93
N MET A 9 22.30 -1.32 13.67
CA MET A 9 21.11 -2.01 13.17
C MET A 9 21.33 -3.52 13.09
N THR A 10 22.49 -3.99 12.64
CA THR A 10 22.81 -5.43 12.58
C THR A 10 23.03 -6.07 13.95
N SER A 11 23.36 -5.28 14.98
CA SER A 11 23.43 -5.78 16.36
C SER A 11 22.06 -5.96 17.02
N ILE A 12 20.99 -5.46 16.40
CA ILE A 12 19.62 -5.69 16.87
C ILE A 12 19.15 -7.03 16.30
N GLU A 13 19.03 -8.02 17.17
CA GLU A 13 18.48 -9.33 16.83
C GLU A 13 17.04 -9.16 16.30
N GLY A 14 16.76 -9.70 15.11
CA GLY A 14 15.44 -9.58 14.47
C GLY A 14 15.18 -8.27 13.72
N ILE A 15 16.19 -7.41 13.48
CA ILE A 15 16.04 -6.15 12.72
C ILE A 15 15.41 -6.34 11.32
N GLU A 16 15.60 -7.51 10.72
CA GLU A 16 15.11 -7.88 9.39
C GLU A 16 13.58 -7.98 9.32
N ILE A 17 12.91 -8.15 10.46
CA ILE A 17 11.44 -8.22 10.55
C ILE A 17 10.82 -6.87 10.22
N TYR A 18 11.45 -5.75 10.58
CA TYR A 18 10.90 -4.41 10.36
C TYR A 18 10.68 -4.10 8.87
N PRO A 19 11.68 -4.28 7.96
CA PRO A 19 11.46 -4.15 6.52
C PRO A 19 10.39 -5.10 5.97
N MET A 20 10.38 -6.37 6.41
CA MET A 20 9.41 -7.36 5.93
C MET A 20 7.98 -6.97 6.28
N ILE A 21 7.72 -6.60 7.54
CA ILE A 21 6.40 -6.14 8.00
C ILE A 21 6.01 -4.84 7.31
N SER A 22 6.92 -3.88 7.18
CA SER A 22 6.65 -2.61 6.49
C SER A 22 6.23 -2.86 5.04
N LEU A 23 6.91 -3.78 4.34
CA LEU A 23 6.57 -4.14 2.98
C LEU A 23 5.20 -4.82 2.91
N SER A 24 4.91 -5.75 3.83
CA SER A 24 3.62 -6.43 3.88
C SER A 24 2.46 -5.46 4.13
N ILE A 25 2.60 -4.55 5.12
CA ILE A 25 1.57 -3.55 5.43
C ILE A 25 1.36 -2.61 4.24
N PHE A 26 2.44 -2.10 3.65
CA PHE A 26 2.37 -1.25 2.47
C PHE A 26 1.67 -1.97 1.31
N PHE A 27 2.09 -3.19 0.99
CA PHE A 27 1.49 -3.98 -0.07
C PHE A 27 0.00 -4.26 0.16
N VAL A 28 -0.39 -4.69 1.36
CA VAL A 28 -1.81 -4.95 1.71
C VAL A 28 -2.64 -3.68 1.63
N PHE A 29 -2.13 -2.56 2.14
CA PHE A 29 -2.81 -1.27 2.04
C PHE A 29 -3.10 -0.90 0.58
N PHE A 30 -2.09 -1.01 -0.29
CA PHE A 30 -2.27 -0.72 -1.72
C PHE A 30 -3.22 -1.73 -2.39
N ALA A 31 -3.14 -3.02 -2.07
CA ALA A 31 -4.04 -4.03 -2.61
C ALA A 31 -5.52 -3.74 -2.27
N LEU A 32 -5.79 -3.37 -1.01
CA LEU A 32 -7.12 -2.94 -0.57
C LEU A 32 -7.58 -1.66 -1.26
N LEU A 33 -6.67 -0.69 -1.43
CA LEU A 33 -6.95 0.56 -2.12
C LEU A 33 -7.30 0.32 -3.59
N PHE A 34 -6.57 -0.57 -4.29
CA PHE A 34 -6.91 -0.98 -5.64
C PHE A 34 -8.28 -1.66 -5.71
N PHE A 35 -8.59 -2.56 -4.78
CA PHE A 35 -9.91 -3.18 -4.70
C PHE A 35 -11.03 -2.13 -4.52
N TRP A 36 -10.83 -1.17 -3.62
CA TRP A 36 -11.78 -0.08 -3.39
C TRP A 36 -11.94 0.82 -4.62
N VAL A 37 -10.85 1.19 -5.28
CA VAL A 37 -10.88 2.02 -6.50
C VAL A 37 -11.62 1.30 -7.64
N ILE A 38 -11.38 0.02 -7.85
CA ILE A 38 -12.09 -0.75 -8.89
C ILE A 38 -13.60 -0.79 -8.58
N LYS A 39 -13.98 -0.98 -7.31
CA LYS A 39 -15.38 -0.96 -6.89
C LYS A 39 -16.02 0.43 -7.08
N ALA A 40 -15.35 1.49 -6.61
CA ALA A 40 -15.83 2.87 -6.70
C ALA A 40 -15.97 3.35 -8.16
N LYS A 41 -15.04 2.97 -9.05
CA LYS A 41 -15.15 3.29 -10.48
C LYS A 41 -16.42 2.71 -11.11
N LYS A 42 -16.86 1.51 -10.71
CA LYS A 42 -18.10 0.91 -11.26
C LYS A 42 -19.33 1.71 -10.86
N GLU A 43 -19.44 2.06 -9.58
CA GLU A 43 -20.56 2.85 -9.05
C GLU A 43 -20.61 4.25 -9.66
N TYR A 44 -19.45 4.89 -9.83
CA TYR A 44 -19.35 6.20 -10.50
C TYR A 44 -19.72 6.13 -11.99
N ILE A 45 -19.20 5.14 -12.71
CA ILE A 45 -19.49 4.94 -14.13
C ILE A 45 -20.97 4.62 -14.36
N GLU A 46 -21.60 3.79 -13.51
CA GLU A 46 -23.02 3.47 -13.61
C GLU A 46 -23.90 4.71 -13.35
N LYS A 47 -23.52 5.54 -12.36
CA LYS A 47 -24.21 6.80 -12.09
C LYS A 47 -24.14 7.77 -13.28
N VAL A 48 -22.99 7.89 -13.93
CA VAL A 48 -22.79 8.75 -15.10
C VAL A 48 -23.39 8.15 -16.37
N SER A 49 -23.37 6.83 -16.54
CA SER A 49 -23.95 6.15 -17.70
C SER A 49 -25.47 6.22 -17.75
N ASN A 50 -26.13 6.44 -16.60
CA ASN A 50 -27.58 6.62 -16.50
C ASN A 50 -28.01 8.10 -16.53
N LEU A 51 -27.06 9.04 -16.61
CA LEU A 51 -27.42 10.42 -16.91
C LEU A 51 -27.87 10.47 -18.39
N PRO A 52 -29.04 11.07 -18.68
CA PRO A 52 -29.49 11.20 -20.05
C PRO A 52 -28.43 11.98 -20.85
N PHE A 53 -27.98 11.38 -21.94
CA PHE A 53 -27.23 12.09 -22.95
C PHE A 53 -28.22 13.04 -23.64
N GLU A 54 -28.17 14.32 -23.30
CA GLU A 54 -28.71 15.40 -24.15
C GLU A 54 -27.78 15.64 -25.34
#